data_AF-A0A1M7BZJ1-F1
#
_entry.id   AF-A0A1M7BZJ1-F1
#
_cell.length_a   1.000
_cell.length_b   1.000
_cell.length_c   1.000
_cell.angle_alpha   90.00
_cell.angle_beta   90.00
_cell.angle_gamma   90.00
#
_symmetry.space_group_name_H-M   'P 1'
#
loop_
_entity.id
_entity.type
_entity.pdbx_description
1 polymer ?
#
loop_
_entity_poly.entity_id
_entity_poly.type
_entity_poly.pdbx_seq_one_letter_code
_entity_poly.pdbx_strand_id
1 'polypeptide(L)'
;MKKLFYVCGILISGWCFSQESTPKIKAAFFDGVAVAGYVDHGAFINFTGPNISVTHKDVKFILGMLPSLRIKEDKSSGTKNSMITPNLGVGLTAVYKKIALQIPVYYNSKTAAENGAWKVGIGLGYSFK
;
A
#
# COMPACT_ATOMS: atom_id res chain seq x y z
N MET A 1 55.15 -9.79 15.88
CA MET A 1 54.31 -10.03 14.68
C MET A 1 53.02 -10.79 14.99
N LYS A 2 53.04 -11.95 15.65
CA LYS A 2 51.81 -12.75 15.93
C LYS A 2 50.71 -12.01 16.73
N LYS A 3 51.08 -11.21 17.73
CA LYS A 3 50.11 -10.42 18.54
C LYS A 3 49.36 -9.35 17.74
N LEU A 4 49.98 -8.80 16.69
CA LEU A 4 49.36 -7.79 15.84
C LEU A 4 48.25 -8.40 14.96
N PHE A 5 48.46 -9.62 14.46
CA PHE A 5 47.46 -10.34 13.68
C PHE A 5 46.21 -10.70 14.49
N TYR A 6 46.36 -11.06 15.77
CA TYR A 6 45.21 -11.32 16.65
C TYR A 6 44.38 -10.06 16.92
N VAL A 7 45.04 -8.91 17.12
CA VAL A 7 44.35 -7.63 17.32
C VAL A 7 43.63 -7.20 16.04
N CYS A 8 44.26 -7.32 14.88
CA CYS A 8 43.60 -7.05 13.59
C CYS A 8 42.40 -7.97 13.35
N GLY A 9 42.50 -9.27 13.67
CA GLY A 9 41.39 -10.22 13.53
C GLY A 9 40.17 -9.86 14.39
N ILE A 10 40.41 -9.44 15.64
CA ILE A 10 39.34 -8.99 16.56
C ILE A 10 38.70 -7.69 16.04
N LEU A 11 39.50 -6.74 15.55
CA LEU A 11 39.00 -5.47 15.02
C LEU A 11 38.17 -5.64 13.74
N ILE A 12 38.54 -6.57 12.85
CA ILE A 12 37.80 -6.85 11.62
C ILE A 12 36.47 -7.56 11.93
N SER A 13 36.44 -8.43 12.96
CA SER A 13 35.20 -9.11 13.39
C SER A 13 34.14 -8.13 13.90
N GLY A 14 34.53 -6.97 14.43
CA GLY A 14 33.64 -5.88 14.81
C GLY A 14 32.98 -5.14 13.65
N TRP A 15 33.52 -5.27 12.43
CA TRP A 15 32.94 -4.71 11.20
C TRP A 15 32.09 -5.71 10.42
N CYS A 16 32.08 -6.98 10.81
CA CYS A 16 31.27 -8.04 10.20
C CYS A 16 29.91 -8.25 10.86
N PHE A 17 29.47 -7.36 11.75
CA PHE A 17 28.06 -7.30 12.14
C PHE A 17 27.25 -6.72 10.98
N SER A 18 26.96 -7.58 10.00
CA SER A 18 25.80 -7.46 9.14
C SER A 18 24.63 -7.10 10.05
N GLN A 19 24.16 -5.87 9.92
CA GLN A 19 22.98 -5.42 10.63
C GLN A 19 21.84 -6.28 10.12
N GLU A 20 21.53 -7.36 10.83
CA GLU A 20 20.17 -7.87 10.89
C GLU A 20 19.34 -6.75 11.52
N SER A 21 18.98 -5.78 10.69
CA SER A 21 17.85 -4.93 10.94
C SER A 21 16.66 -5.89 10.96
N THR A 22 16.34 -6.42 12.14
CA THR A 22 15.07 -7.08 12.40
C THR A 22 14.01 -6.22 11.74
N PRO A 23 13.25 -6.74 10.76
CA PRO A 23 12.27 -5.95 10.04
C PRO A 23 11.30 -5.39 11.09
N LYS A 24 11.41 -4.08 11.36
CA LYS A 24 10.58 -3.42 12.36
C LYS A 24 9.17 -3.37 11.78
N ILE A 25 8.36 -4.37 12.11
CA ILE A 25 6.93 -4.37 11.80
C ILE A 25 6.33 -3.18 12.52
N LYS A 26 5.94 -2.16 11.75
CA LYS A 26 5.33 -0.94 12.29
C LYS A 26 3.83 -0.99 11.97
N ALA A 27 3.02 -1.16 13.01
CA ALA A 27 1.60 -0.88 12.92
C ALA A 27 1.42 0.65 12.85
N ALA A 28 0.71 1.15 11.84
CA ALA A 28 0.43 2.56 11.66
C ALA A 28 -1.06 2.76 11.35
N PHE A 29 -1.68 3.74 12.03
CA PHE A 29 -3.07 4.14 11.73
C PHE A 29 -3.16 4.96 10.44
N PHE A 30 -2.07 5.62 10.04
CA PHE A 30 -1.99 6.40 8.81
C PHE A 30 -0.54 6.50 8.34
N ASP A 31 -0.29 6.18 7.06
CA ASP A 31 1.04 6.22 6.46
C ASP A 31 1.27 7.39 5.49
N GLY A 32 0.23 8.19 5.22
CA GLY A 32 0.35 9.38 4.39
C GLY A 32 0.62 9.06 2.93
N VAL A 33 -0.07 8.08 2.34
CA VAL A 33 -0.06 7.87 0.90
C VAL A 33 -1.43 8.23 0.32
N ALA A 34 -1.43 9.02 -0.74
CA ALA A 34 -2.60 9.27 -1.57
C ALA A 34 -2.37 8.65 -2.96
N VAL A 35 -3.36 7.91 -3.47
CA VAL A 35 -3.27 7.18 -4.74
C VAL A 35 -4.51 7.49 -5.57
N ALA A 36 -4.33 7.82 -6.85
CA ALA A 36 -5.42 7.86 -7.80
C ALA A 36 -5.30 6.70 -8.79
N GLY A 37 -6.42 6.18 -9.27
CA GLY A 37 -6.37 5.04 -10.17
C GLY A 37 -7.70 4.67 -10.79
N TYR A 38 -7.74 3.47 -11.36
CA TYR A 38 -8.87 2.96 -12.11
C TYR A 38 -9.25 1.57 -11.64
N VAL A 39 -10.56 1.34 -11.52
CA VAL A 39 -11.15 0.05 -11.15
C VAL A 39 -12.57 -0.03 -11.65
N ASP A 40 -12.92 -1.16 -12.25
CA ASP A 40 -14.29 -1.47 -12.67
C ASP A 40 -14.98 -0.34 -13.45
N HIS A 41 -14.33 0.16 -14.49
CA HIS A 41 -14.84 1.23 -15.34
C HIS A 41 -15.02 2.60 -14.68
N GLY A 42 -14.40 2.82 -13.51
CA GLY A 42 -14.45 4.08 -12.78
C GLY A 42 -13.10 4.46 -12.21
N ALA A 43 -12.96 5.74 -11.86
CA ALA A 43 -11.77 6.22 -11.17
C ALA A 43 -11.93 6.08 -9.65
N PHE A 44 -10.81 6.12 -8.93
CA PHE A 44 -10.82 6.19 -7.47
C PHE A 44 -9.70 7.10 -6.96
N ILE A 45 -9.89 7.60 -5.74
CA ILE A 45 -8.84 8.20 -4.93
C ILE A 45 -8.78 7.41 -3.62
N ASN A 46 -7.62 6.87 -3.27
CA ASN A 46 -7.37 6.11 -2.07
C ASN A 46 -6.40 6.82 -1.15
N PHE A 47 -6.62 6.60 0.13
CA PHE A 47 -5.69 6.95 1.18
C PHE A 47 -5.27 5.68 1.92
N THR A 48 -4.05 5.64 2.43
CA THR A 48 -3.65 4.54 3.33
C THR A 48 -4.32 4.70 4.69
N GLY A 49 -5.14 3.73 5.08
CA GLY A 49 -5.72 3.65 6.42
C GLY A 49 -4.93 2.69 7.33
N PRO A 50 -5.61 2.01 8.28
CA PRO A 50 -5.02 0.96 9.10
C PRO A 50 -4.37 -0.12 8.24
N ASN A 51 -3.10 -0.41 8.53
CA ASN A 51 -2.30 -1.32 7.73
C ASN A 51 -1.18 -2.00 8.51
N ILE A 52 -0.63 -3.05 7.89
CA ILE A 52 0.65 -3.66 8.24
C ILE A 52 1.63 -3.28 7.13
N SER A 53 2.82 -2.81 7.52
CA SER A 53 3.86 -2.47 6.57
C SER A 53 5.20 -3.09 6.92
N VAL A 54 5.97 -3.39 5.87
CA VAL A 54 7.36 -3.83 5.95
C VAL A 54 8.20 -2.95 5.03
N THR A 55 9.31 -2.44 5.55
CA THR A 55 10.26 -1.65 4.77
C THR A 55 11.54 -2.46 4.60
N HIS A 56 11.99 -2.60 3.35
CA HIS A 56 13.28 -3.18 3.02
C HIS A 56 14.02 -2.26 2.08
N LYS A 57 15.15 -1.70 2.54
CA LYS A 57 15.91 -0.64 1.84
C LYS A 57 14.99 0.54 1.50
N ASP A 58 14.99 0.99 0.25
CA ASP A 58 14.20 2.13 -0.24
C ASP A 58 12.77 1.76 -0.66
N VAL A 59 12.36 0.50 -0.46
CA VAL A 59 11.04 -0.01 -0.83
C VAL A 59 10.24 -0.33 0.42
N LYS A 60 9.02 0.21 0.49
CA LYS A 60 8.05 -0.09 1.53
C LYS A 60 6.83 -0.80 0.94
N PHE A 61 6.47 -1.94 1.51
CA PHE A 61 5.26 -2.66 1.18
C PHE A 61 4.22 -2.45 2.28
N ILE A 62 3.00 -2.14 1.89
CA ILE A 62 1.87 -1.83 2.77
C ILE A 62 0.71 -2.72 2.36
N LEU A 63 0.22 -3.53 3.28
CA LEU A 63 -1.01 -4.29 3.13
C LEU A 63 -2.03 -3.73 4.12
N GLY A 64 -3.16 -3.23 3.62
CA GLY A 64 -4.14 -2.65 4.53
C GLY A 64 -5.41 -2.16 3.89
N MET A 65 -6.21 -1.51 4.73
CA MET A 65 -7.47 -0.91 4.37
C MET A 65 -7.24 0.40 3.63
N LEU A 66 -8.06 0.63 2.61
CA LEU A 66 -7.98 1.77 1.72
C LEU A 66 -9.28 2.56 1.81
N PRO A 67 -9.37 3.57 2.71
CA PRO A 67 -10.40 4.58 2.63
C PRO A 67 -10.38 5.23 1.23
N SER A 68 -11.51 5.21 0.55
CA SER A 68 -11.59 5.55 -0.87
C SER A 68 -12.74 6.47 -1.20
N LEU A 69 -12.54 7.32 -2.20
CA LEU A 69 -13.61 7.97 -2.96
C LEU A 69 -13.68 7.29 -4.33
N ARG A 70 -14.81 6.66 -4.62
CA ARG A 70 -15.11 6.07 -5.92
C ARG A 70 -15.79 7.12 -6.80
N ILE A 71 -15.26 7.29 -8.01
CA ILE A 71 -15.79 8.18 -9.03
C ILE A 71 -16.35 7.30 -10.14
N LYS A 72 -17.61 6.90 -9.94
CA LYS A 72 -18.37 6.02 -10.84
C LYS A 72 -19.86 6.19 -10.56
N GLU A 73 -20.65 6.37 -11.60
CA GLU A 73 -22.11 6.29 -11.55
C GLU A 73 -22.59 4.92 -12.04
N ASP A 74 -23.58 4.37 -11.35
CA ASP A 74 -24.21 3.11 -11.66
C ASP A 74 -25.13 3.25 -12.87
N LYS A 75 -24.97 2.34 -13.83
CA LYS A 75 -25.85 2.26 -14.99
C LYS A 75 -27.08 1.43 -14.64
N SER A 76 -28.04 2.06 -13.97
CA SER A 76 -29.33 1.49 -13.59
C SER A 76 -30.48 2.27 -14.22
N SER A 77 -31.54 1.58 -14.63
CA SER A 77 -32.80 2.18 -15.10
C SER A 77 -33.66 2.74 -13.96
N GLY A 78 -33.37 2.34 -12.72
CA GLY A 78 -34.01 2.83 -11.50
C GLY A 78 -33.09 3.76 -10.70
N THR A 79 -32.95 3.49 -9.41
CA THR A 79 -32.08 4.26 -8.52
C THR A 79 -30.61 4.14 -8.93
N LYS A 80 -29.91 5.29 -8.93
CA LYS A 80 -28.47 5.40 -9.19
C LYS A 80 -27.75 5.94 -7.96
N ASN A 81 -26.47 5.59 -7.81
CA ASN A 81 -25.61 6.20 -6.80
C ASN A 81 -25.15 7.60 -7.24
N SER A 82 -24.64 8.39 -6.28
CA SER A 82 -23.92 9.64 -6.60
C SER A 82 -22.68 9.34 -7.44
N MET A 83 -22.29 10.25 -8.34
CA MET A 83 -21.06 10.13 -9.13
C MET A 83 -19.82 9.93 -8.24
N ILE A 84 -19.81 10.56 -7.06
CA ILE A 84 -18.75 10.41 -6.05
C ILE A 84 -19.36 9.73 -4.82
N THR A 85 -18.78 8.59 -4.42
CA THR A 85 -19.23 7.81 -3.27
C THR A 85 -18.05 7.40 -2.38
N PRO A 86 -18.24 7.39 -1.05
CA PRO A 86 -17.26 6.77 -0.16
C PRO A 86 -17.26 5.25 -0.39
N ASN A 87 -16.08 4.66 -0.35
CA ASN A 87 -15.89 3.22 -0.45
C ASN A 87 -14.71 2.79 0.43
N LEU A 88 -14.64 1.50 0.73
CA LEU A 88 -13.57 0.90 1.50
C LEU A 88 -12.99 -0.27 0.71
N GLY A 89 -11.72 -0.14 0.34
CA GLY A 89 -10.95 -1.20 -0.29
C GLY A 89 -10.00 -1.90 0.68
N VAL A 90 -9.40 -2.97 0.20
CA VAL A 90 -8.19 -3.58 0.77
C VAL A 90 -7.18 -3.70 -0.36
N GLY A 91 -5.89 -3.54 -0.09
CA GLY A 91 -4.92 -3.72 -1.17
C GLY A 91 -3.48 -3.68 -0.73
N LEU A 92 -2.63 -4.00 -1.71
CA LEU A 92 -1.19 -3.92 -1.59
C LEU A 92 -0.70 -2.60 -2.19
N THR A 93 0.13 -1.86 -1.45
CA THR A 93 0.81 -0.66 -1.92
C THR A 93 2.31 -0.87 -1.81
N ALA A 94 3.03 -0.68 -2.91
CA ALA A 94 4.49 -0.59 -2.91
C ALA A 94 4.89 0.88 -3.06
N VAL A 95 5.74 1.36 -2.17
CA VAL A 95 6.27 2.72 -2.20
C VAL A 95 7.77 2.65 -2.44
N TYR A 96 8.24 3.30 -3.50
CA TYR A 96 9.66 3.53 -3.76
C TYR A 96 9.96 5.03 -3.67
N LYS A 97 10.77 5.42 -2.69
CA LYS A 97 10.99 6.83 -2.32
C LYS A 97 9.65 7.52 -2.01
N LYS A 98 9.12 8.30 -2.96
CA LYS A 98 7.86 9.04 -2.84
C LYS A 98 6.78 8.54 -3.79
N ILE A 99 7.08 7.60 -4.68
CA ILE A 99 6.13 7.08 -5.67
C ILE A 99 5.48 5.83 -5.11
N ALA A 100 4.14 5.79 -5.15
CA ALA A 100 3.36 4.64 -4.71
C ALA A 100 2.67 3.96 -5.90
N LEU A 101 2.82 2.65 -6.00
CA LEU A 101 2.04 1.79 -6.88
C LEU A 101 1.08 0.98 -6.00
N GLN A 102 -0.20 0.96 -6.35
CA GLN A 102 -1.22 0.30 -5.55
C GLN A 102 -2.06 -0.64 -6.39
N ILE A 103 -2.30 -1.83 -5.84
CA ILE A 103 -3.23 -2.83 -6.37
C ILE A 103 -4.38 -2.96 -5.36
N PRO A 104 -5.43 -2.12 -5.48
CA PRO A 104 -6.57 -2.20 -4.61
C PRO A 104 -7.58 -3.23 -5.08
N VAL A 105 -8.32 -3.78 -4.13
CA VAL A 105 -9.39 -4.75 -4.32
C VAL A 105 -10.61 -4.26 -3.57
N TYR A 106 -11.75 -4.23 -4.26
CA TYR A 106 -13.00 -3.71 -3.71
C TYR A 106 -14.13 -4.70 -3.93
N TYR A 107 -15.00 -4.83 -2.95
CA TYR A 107 -16.28 -5.47 -3.16
C TYR A 107 -17.27 -4.44 -3.69
N ASN A 108 -17.74 -4.64 -4.92
CA ASN A 108 -18.86 -3.87 -5.45
C ASN A 108 -20.13 -4.61 -5.09
N SER A 109 -21.03 -3.94 -4.36
CA SER A 109 -22.32 -4.50 -3.99
C SER A 109 -23.18 -4.78 -5.21
N LYS A 110 -24.08 -5.77 -5.08
CA LYS A 110 -25.08 -6.07 -6.11
C LYS A 110 -25.93 -4.83 -6.40
N THR A 111 -26.14 -4.54 -7.67
CA THR A 111 -27.06 -3.51 -8.16
C THR A 111 -28.27 -4.14 -8.86
N ALA A 112 -29.18 -3.32 -9.37
CA ALA A 112 -30.29 -3.81 -10.20
C ALA A 112 -29.81 -4.41 -11.54
N ALA A 113 -28.63 -4.01 -12.02
CA ALA A 113 -28.10 -4.41 -13.32
C ALA A 113 -26.95 -5.43 -13.23
N GLU A 114 -26.23 -5.49 -12.11
CA GLU A 114 -25.01 -6.31 -11.97
C GLU A 114 -24.96 -7.05 -10.62
N ASN A 115 -24.39 -8.27 -10.65
CA ASN A 115 -24.13 -9.03 -9.43
C ASN A 115 -22.97 -8.45 -8.63
N GLY A 116 -22.99 -8.67 -7.31
CA GLY A 116 -21.89 -8.27 -6.44
C GLY A 116 -20.61 -9.06 -6.74
N ALA A 117 -19.49 -8.37 -6.83
CA ALA A 117 -18.22 -8.98 -7.21
C ALA A 117 -17.02 -8.21 -6.67
N TRP A 118 -15.94 -8.95 -6.42
CA TRP A 118 -14.63 -8.36 -6.13
C TRP A 118 -13.99 -7.84 -7.42
N LYS A 119 -13.51 -6.60 -7.38
CA LYS A 119 -12.88 -5.91 -8.50
C LYS A 119 -11.48 -5.49 -8.12
N VAL A 120 -10.52 -5.89 -8.94
CA VAL A 120 -9.12 -5.51 -8.81
C VAL A 120 -8.87 -4.27 -9.65
N GLY A 121 -8.19 -3.28 -9.07
CA GLY A 121 -7.78 -2.06 -9.73
C GLY A 121 -6.28 -1.89 -9.77
N ILE A 122 -5.86 -0.74 -10.31
CA ILE A 122 -4.48 -0.27 -10.27
C ILE A 122 -4.47 1.23 -10.05
N GLY A 123 -3.50 1.72 -9.29
CA GLY A 123 -3.34 3.15 -9.05
C GLY A 123 -1.89 3.56 -8.85
N LEU A 124 -1.64 4.84 -9.11
CA LEU A 124 -0.37 5.51 -8.87
C LEU A 124 -0.60 6.66 -7.89
N GLY A 125 0.39 6.88 -7.04
CA GLY A 125 0.25 7.81 -5.94
C GLY A 125 1.56 8.36 -5.42
N TYR A 126 1.43 9.13 -4.35
CA TYR A 126 2.51 9.83 -3.70
C TYR A 126 2.51 9.56 -2.20
N SER A 127 3.69 9.25 -1.65
CA SER A 127 3.94 9.15 -0.21
C SER A 127 4.40 10.49 0.33
N PHE A 128 3.66 11.08 1.26
CA PHE A 128 4.05 12.32 1.94
C PHE A 128 5.15 12.08 2.98
N LYS A 129 5.29 10.84 3.46
CA LYS A 129 6.33 10.42 4.40
C LYS A 129 7.63 10.12 3.69
#